data_AF-A0A7S2NBU3-F1
#
_entry.id   AF-A0A7S2NBU3-F1
#
_cell.length_a   1.000
_cell.length_b   1.000
_cell.length_c   1.000
_cell.angle_alpha   90.00
_cell.angle_beta   90.00
_cell.angle_gamma   90.00
#
_symmetry.space_group_name_H-M   'P 1'
#
loop_
_entity.id
_entity.type
_entity.pdbx_description
1 polymer ?
#
loop_
_entity_poly.entity_id
_entity_poly.type
_entity_poly.pdbx_seq_one_letter_code
_entity_poly.pdbx_strand_id
1 'polypeptide(L)'
;AGPAKPKAVSRLDPRVQAFVKLIADIRMMERAMREIGFDPAQMPLGKLKQSTILKGYEALKEISVILGHGGLTSSSGGGGSSTSSGGGGGGTKSQRILELSNTFYSIIPHATVSRARPPLIDNVKILKDKIEMVEALGEIELASKVLESGSRDESEVHPVDAKYDSLHSKITPIQVGSEMHNFLSDYLTNTHASTHNTYTLELEQAFEIERDGEAAKFKPDVGNRQLLWHGSRLTNWCGILSTGLRIAPPEAPVTGYMFGKGVYFADMSSKSANYCFTSREEPVGVLTLCEVALGKQYQRFSAEYEAVGGSGVI
;
A
#
# COMPACT_ATOMS: atom_id res chain seq x y z
N ALA A 1 12.68 -45.25 8.75
CA ALA A 1 12.57 -43.79 8.93
C ALA A 1 13.41 -43.41 10.13
N GLY A 2 14.43 -42.57 9.96
CA GLY A 2 15.22 -42.07 11.09
C GLY A 2 14.38 -41.14 11.98
N PRO A 3 14.77 -40.90 13.24
CA PRO A 3 14.06 -39.97 14.11
C PRO A 3 14.08 -38.57 13.50
N ALA A 4 12.91 -37.93 13.43
CA ALA A 4 12.81 -36.54 12.98
C ALA A 4 13.68 -35.66 13.89
N LYS A 5 14.54 -34.82 13.30
CA LYS A 5 15.34 -33.86 14.06
C LYS A 5 14.40 -32.96 14.89
N PRO A 6 14.73 -32.64 16.15
CA PRO A 6 13.91 -31.74 16.96
C PRO A 6 13.84 -30.37 16.30
N LYS A 7 12.64 -29.78 16.22
CA LYS A 7 12.44 -28.44 15.67
C LYS A 7 13.12 -27.41 16.58
N ALA A 8 13.82 -26.44 15.99
CA ALA A 8 14.41 -25.34 16.73
C ALA A 8 13.33 -24.56 17.51
N VAL A 9 13.64 -24.09 18.72
CA VAL A 9 12.73 -23.26 19.54
C VAL A 9 12.99 -21.78 19.21
N SER A 10 11.92 -21.00 19.07
CA SER A 10 12.01 -19.55 18.83
C SER A 10 12.66 -18.82 20.02
N ARG A 11 13.47 -17.80 19.71
CA ARG A 11 14.10 -16.93 20.73
C ARG A 11 13.34 -15.62 20.95
N LEU A 12 12.28 -15.37 20.18
CA LEU A 12 11.53 -14.12 20.21
C LEU A 12 10.49 -14.12 21.35
N ASP A 13 10.15 -12.93 21.86
CA ASP A 13 9.02 -12.75 22.76
C ASP A 13 7.74 -13.31 22.10
N PRO A 14 6.86 -14.05 22.82
CA PRO A 14 5.64 -14.62 22.26
C PRO A 14 4.74 -13.61 21.54
N ARG A 15 4.72 -12.34 21.99
CA ARG A 15 3.97 -11.24 21.35
C ARG A 15 4.55 -10.91 19.97
N VAL A 16 5.87 -10.86 19.86
CA VAL A 16 6.56 -10.66 18.57
C VAL A 16 6.32 -11.86 17.65
N GLN A 17 6.40 -13.09 18.18
CA GLN A 17 6.09 -14.28 17.38
C GLN A 17 4.66 -14.24 16.82
N ALA A 18 3.67 -13.83 17.62
CA ALA A 18 2.29 -13.69 17.17
C ALA A 18 2.16 -12.62 16.08
N PHE A 19 2.77 -11.45 16.29
CA PHE A 19 2.77 -10.36 15.31
C PHE A 19 3.43 -10.76 13.99
N VAL A 20 4.61 -11.38 14.03
CA VAL A 20 5.31 -11.85 12.81
C VAL A 20 4.50 -12.91 12.09
N LYS A 21 3.86 -13.85 12.81
CA LYS A 21 2.96 -14.85 12.21
C LYS A 21 1.76 -14.20 11.52
N LEU A 22 1.20 -13.16 12.12
CA LEU A 22 0.06 -12.42 11.59
C LEU A 22 0.40 -11.74 10.24
N ILE A 23 1.49 -10.96 10.19
CA ILE A 23 1.86 -10.19 8.99
C ILE A 23 2.49 -11.08 7.90
N ALA A 24 3.04 -12.24 8.26
CA ALA A 24 3.71 -13.16 7.35
C ALA A 24 2.89 -14.43 7.02
N ASP A 25 1.55 -14.36 7.08
CA ASP A 25 0.66 -15.43 6.64
C ASP A 25 0.42 -15.36 5.13
N ILE A 26 1.04 -16.28 4.38
CA ILE A 26 0.92 -16.41 2.93
C ILE A 26 -0.54 -16.68 2.52
N ARG A 27 -1.31 -17.44 3.32
CA ARG A 27 -2.71 -17.74 3.01
C ARG A 27 -3.56 -16.48 3.12
N MET A 28 -3.26 -15.60 4.08
CA MET A 28 -3.91 -14.29 4.18
C MET A 28 -3.58 -13.43 2.96
N MET A 29 -2.32 -13.41 2.49
CA MET A 29 -1.93 -12.71 1.26
C MET A 29 -2.68 -13.23 0.01
N GLU A 30 -2.81 -14.55 -0.14
CA GLU A 30 -3.58 -15.15 -1.25
C GLU A 30 -5.08 -14.86 -1.17
N ARG A 31 -5.67 -14.78 0.04
CA ARG A 31 -7.07 -14.37 0.23
C ARG A 31 -7.25 -12.90 -0.16
N ALA A 32 -6.38 -12.02 0.35
CA ALA A 32 -6.39 -10.59 0.04
C ALA A 32 -6.27 -10.32 -1.46
N MET A 33 -5.42 -11.07 -2.19
CA MET A 33 -5.34 -11.01 -3.66
C MET A 33 -6.69 -11.27 -4.34
N ARG A 34 -7.44 -12.28 -3.89
CA ARG A 34 -8.77 -12.58 -4.45
C ARG A 34 -9.77 -11.48 -4.15
N GLU A 35 -9.75 -10.95 -2.93
CA GLU A 35 -10.65 -9.89 -2.47
C GLU A 35 -10.46 -8.58 -3.24
N ILE A 36 -9.20 -8.21 -3.55
CA ILE A 36 -8.95 -7.04 -4.40
C ILE A 36 -9.32 -7.28 -5.86
N GLY A 37 -9.63 -8.53 -6.26
CA GLY A 37 -10.11 -8.90 -7.61
C GLY A 37 -9.05 -9.50 -8.53
N PHE A 38 -7.88 -9.88 -8.00
CA PHE A 38 -6.82 -10.57 -8.74
C PHE A 38 -7.05 -12.09 -8.77
N ASP A 39 -6.64 -12.75 -9.84
CA ASP A 39 -6.72 -14.22 -9.96
C ASP A 39 -5.38 -14.91 -9.62
N PRO A 40 -5.17 -15.33 -8.37
CA PRO A 40 -3.94 -16.02 -8.00
C PRO A 40 -3.82 -17.43 -8.57
N ALA A 41 -4.90 -18.02 -9.13
CA ALA A 41 -4.81 -19.32 -9.79
C ALA A 41 -4.12 -19.20 -11.15
N GLN A 42 -4.36 -18.10 -11.87
CA GLN A 42 -3.66 -17.80 -13.13
C GLN A 42 -2.23 -17.32 -12.91
N MET A 43 -2.01 -16.49 -11.89
CA MET A 43 -0.69 -15.97 -11.55
C MET A 43 -0.45 -16.03 -10.04
N PRO A 44 0.06 -17.17 -9.54
CA PRO A 44 0.40 -17.33 -8.13
C PRO A 44 1.46 -16.31 -7.66
N LEU A 45 1.49 -16.05 -6.36
CA LEU A 45 2.39 -15.12 -5.67
C LEU A 45 3.83 -15.14 -6.21
N GLY A 46 4.47 -16.31 -6.21
CA GLY A 46 5.87 -16.47 -6.63
C GLY A 46 6.13 -16.32 -8.13
N LYS A 47 5.08 -16.19 -8.96
CA LYS A 47 5.20 -15.89 -10.40
C LYS A 47 4.91 -14.44 -10.72
N LEU A 48 4.31 -13.69 -9.80
CA LEU A 48 4.08 -12.27 -9.95
C LEU A 48 5.44 -11.55 -9.89
N LYS A 49 5.78 -10.84 -10.96
CA LYS A 49 7.05 -10.11 -11.06
C LYS A 49 6.79 -8.62 -10.97
N GLN A 50 7.72 -7.88 -10.35
CA GLN A 50 7.75 -6.42 -10.38
C GLN A 50 7.55 -5.83 -11.79
N SER A 51 8.11 -6.45 -12.83
CA SER A 51 7.91 -6.00 -14.22
C SER A 51 6.44 -6.03 -14.66
N THR A 52 5.65 -6.99 -14.16
CA THR A 52 4.21 -7.09 -14.46
C THR A 52 3.44 -5.97 -13.76
N ILE A 53 3.82 -5.65 -12.51
CA ILE A 53 3.26 -4.52 -11.74
C ILE A 53 3.50 -3.19 -12.45
N LEU A 54 4.74 -2.93 -12.89
CA LEU A 54 5.10 -1.71 -13.62
C LEU A 54 4.32 -1.57 -14.93
N LYS A 55 4.21 -2.65 -15.72
CA LYS A 55 3.39 -2.66 -16.95
C LYS A 55 1.90 -2.42 -16.65
N GLY A 56 1.40 -2.92 -15.53
CA GLY A 56 0.05 -2.65 -15.05
C GLY A 56 -0.16 -1.15 -14.81
N TYR A 57 0.79 -0.49 -14.14
CA TYR A 57 0.76 0.96 -13.95
C TYR A 57 0.84 1.74 -15.26
N GLU A 58 1.70 1.35 -16.19
CA GLU A 58 1.83 1.99 -17.51
C GLU A 58 0.48 2.00 -18.25
N ALA A 59 -0.22 0.87 -18.30
CA ALA A 59 -1.53 0.78 -18.91
C ALA A 59 -2.56 1.71 -18.23
N LEU A 60 -2.57 1.75 -16.89
CA LEU A 60 -3.45 2.66 -16.14
C LEU A 60 -3.08 4.14 -16.34
N LYS A 61 -1.79 4.45 -16.55
CA LYS A 61 -1.30 5.81 -16.77
C LYS A 61 -1.78 6.34 -18.11
N GLU A 62 -1.75 5.51 -19.15
CA GLU A 62 -2.31 5.87 -20.45
C GLU A 62 -3.83 6.09 -20.39
N ILE A 63 -4.56 5.26 -19.62
CA ILE A 63 -5.99 5.47 -19.39
C ILE A 63 -6.23 6.81 -18.67
N SER A 64 -5.45 7.12 -17.65
CA SER A 64 -5.52 8.38 -16.90
C SER A 64 -5.39 9.62 -17.79
N VAL A 65 -4.44 9.59 -18.74
CA VAL A 65 -4.25 10.68 -19.72
C VAL A 65 -5.53 10.89 -20.54
N ILE A 66 -6.12 9.80 -21.05
CA ILE A 66 -7.33 9.88 -21.89
C ILE A 66 -8.56 10.35 -21.10
N LEU A 67 -8.66 9.98 -19.82
CA LEU A 67 -9.72 10.43 -18.92
C LEU A 67 -9.56 11.90 -18.49
N GLY A 68 -8.57 12.62 -19.02
CA GLY A 68 -8.38 14.05 -18.78
C GLY A 68 -7.63 14.37 -17.48
N HIS A 69 -6.91 13.39 -16.93
CA HIS A 69 -6.06 13.56 -15.74
C HIS A 69 -4.58 13.31 -16.06
N GLY A 70 -4.19 13.59 -17.31
CA GLY A 70 -2.80 13.70 -17.71
C GLY A 70 -2.67 14.81 -18.74
N GLY A 71 -2.04 15.91 -18.35
CA GLY A 71 -1.59 16.96 -19.26
C GLY A 71 -2.70 17.77 -19.93
N LEU A 72 -3.21 18.76 -19.21
CA LEU A 72 -3.56 20.03 -19.86
C LEU A 72 -2.26 20.62 -20.42
N THR A 73 -1.88 20.26 -21.65
CA THR A 73 -1.15 21.22 -22.50
C THR A 73 -2.14 22.30 -22.89
N SER A 74 -2.47 23.17 -21.93
CA SER A 74 -3.08 24.47 -22.20
C SER A 74 -2.00 25.38 -22.75
N SER A 75 -1.70 25.23 -24.03
CA SER A 75 -1.17 26.32 -24.83
C SER A 75 -2.01 26.44 -26.09
N SER A 76 -3.06 27.24 -25.98
CA SER A 76 -3.50 28.27 -26.92
C SER A 76 -5.02 28.30 -27.02
N GLY A 77 -5.60 29.46 -26.68
CA GLY A 77 -7.00 29.74 -26.90
C GLY A 77 -7.40 29.75 -28.36
N GLY A 78 -8.70 29.73 -28.59
CA GLY A 78 -9.29 29.91 -29.90
C GLY A 78 -10.63 29.18 -30.00
N GLY A 79 -11.73 29.90 -29.81
CA GLY A 79 -13.01 29.45 -30.32
C GLY A 79 -12.91 29.24 -31.83
N GLY A 80 -13.32 28.07 -32.31
CA GLY A 80 -13.18 27.68 -33.70
C GLY A 80 -14.12 26.54 -34.06
N SER A 81 -15.10 26.89 -34.88
CA SER A 81 -16.07 26.06 -35.57
C SER A 81 -15.48 24.83 -36.27
N SER A 82 -16.35 23.82 -36.42
CA SER A 82 -16.26 22.67 -37.32
C SER A 82 -15.46 22.86 -38.62
N THR A 83 -14.59 21.90 -38.94
CA THR A 83 -14.45 21.31 -40.29
C THR A 83 -13.67 19.99 -40.23
N SER A 84 -14.14 19.01 -41.00
CA SER A 84 -13.57 17.69 -41.27
C SER A 84 -12.36 17.70 -42.22
N SER A 85 -11.48 16.71 -42.06
CA SER A 85 -10.72 15.94 -43.09
C SER A 85 -9.19 15.89 -42.88
N GLY A 86 -8.62 14.67 -43.00
CA GLY A 86 -7.18 14.40 -43.03
C GLY A 86 -6.79 13.22 -42.12
N GLY A 87 -6.43 12.07 -42.71
CA GLY A 87 -6.27 10.78 -42.04
C GLY A 87 -5.05 10.61 -41.13
N GLY A 88 -5.19 9.69 -40.17
CA GLY A 88 -4.11 9.19 -39.32
C GLY A 88 -4.63 8.39 -38.11
N GLY A 89 -4.84 7.08 -38.27
CA GLY A 89 -4.72 6.03 -37.24
C GLY A 89 -5.23 6.20 -35.79
N GLY A 90 -6.11 7.15 -35.47
CA GLY A 90 -6.58 7.37 -34.11
C GLY A 90 -8.01 6.91 -33.92
N GLY A 91 -8.23 5.76 -33.27
CA GLY A 91 -9.57 5.31 -32.85
C GLY A 91 -10.25 6.34 -31.94
N THR A 92 -11.58 6.26 -31.81
CA THR A 92 -12.35 7.15 -30.92
C THR A 92 -11.85 7.05 -29.47
N LYS A 93 -12.07 8.08 -28.64
CA LYS A 93 -11.72 8.06 -27.20
C LYS A 93 -12.18 6.77 -26.52
N SER A 94 -13.41 6.35 -26.78
CA SER A 94 -14.00 5.11 -26.23
C SER A 94 -13.30 3.86 -26.73
N GLN A 95 -12.90 3.82 -28.00
CA GLN A 95 -12.16 2.69 -28.56
C GLN A 95 -10.78 2.54 -27.90
N ARG A 96 -10.08 3.66 -27.68
CA ARG A 96 -8.76 3.64 -27.03
C ARG A 96 -8.83 3.24 -25.55
N ILE A 97 -9.86 3.69 -24.83
CA ILE A 97 -10.13 3.23 -23.45
C ILE A 97 -10.39 1.71 -23.42
N LEU A 98 -11.15 1.19 -24.39
CA LEU A 98 -11.41 -0.25 -24.50
C LEU A 98 -10.13 -1.06 -24.77
N GLU A 99 -9.31 -0.61 -25.71
CA GLU A 99 -8.03 -1.24 -26.04
C GLU A 99 -7.09 -1.27 -24.82
N LEU A 100 -6.95 -0.15 -24.11
CA LEU A 100 -6.09 -0.08 -22.92
C LEU A 100 -6.66 -0.86 -21.74
N SER A 101 -7.98 -0.87 -21.55
CA SER A 101 -8.61 -1.72 -20.54
C SER A 101 -8.30 -3.19 -20.81
N ASN A 102 -8.44 -3.65 -22.05
CA ASN A 102 -8.09 -5.02 -22.43
C ASN A 102 -6.60 -5.32 -22.23
N THR A 103 -5.72 -4.37 -22.55
CA THR A 103 -4.27 -4.48 -22.28
C THR A 103 -4.02 -4.67 -20.78
N PHE A 104 -4.62 -3.84 -19.93
CA PHE A 104 -4.50 -3.96 -18.48
C PHE A 104 -4.96 -5.34 -17.98
N TYR A 105 -6.15 -5.80 -18.39
CA TYR A 105 -6.67 -7.11 -17.99
C TYR A 105 -5.87 -8.30 -18.52
N SER A 106 -5.10 -8.11 -19.61
CA SER A 106 -4.18 -9.13 -20.14
C SER A 106 -2.85 -9.18 -19.36
N ILE A 107 -2.43 -8.06 -18.77
CA ILE A 107 -1.22 -7.97 -17.94
C ILE A 107 -1.49 -8.42 -16.51
N ILE A 108 -2.62 -8.00 -15.94
CA ILE A 108 -3.03 -8.27 -14.56
C ILE A 108 -4.23 -9.22 -14.58
N PRO A 109 -4.06 -10.51 -14.29
CA PRO A 109 -5.17 -11.47 -14.25
C PRO A 109 -6.22 -11.08 -13.21
N HIS A 110 -7.49 -11.09 -13.60
CA HIS A 110 -8.60 -10.74 -12.74
C HIS A 110 -9.47 -11.95 -12.45
N ALA A 111 -9.86 -12.10 -11.18
CA ALA A 111 -10.81 -13.13 -10.78
C ALA A 111 -12.21 -12.69 -11.23
N THR A 112 -12.68 -13.20 -12.36
CA THR A 112 -14.05 -12.95 -12.82
C THR A 112 -14.97 -14.01 -12.19
N VAL A 113 -15.88 -13.59 -11.31
CA VAL A 113 -16.90 -14.45 -10.67
C VAL A 113 -17.89 -15.07 -11.69
N SER A 114 -17.82 -14.64 -12.95
CA SER A 114 -18.68 -15.05 -14.06
C SER A 114 -17.88 -14.98 -15.38
N ARG A 115 -18.32 -15.68 -16.45
CA ARG A 115 -17.85 -15.46 -17.84
C ARG A 115 -18.15 -14.04 -18.38
N ALA A 116 -18.51 -13.10 -17.51
CA ALA A 116 -18.73 -11.71 -17.83
C ALA A 116 -17.41 -11.06 -18.27
N ARG A 117 -17.50 -10.19 -19.29
CA ARG A 117 -16.37 -9.39 -19.72
C ARG A 117 -15.90 -8.48 -18.58
N PRO A 118 -14.58 -8.32 -18.37
CA PRO A 118 -14.07 -7.31 -17.45
C PRO A 118 -14.68 -5.93 -17.74
N PRO A 119 -14.99 -5.14 -16.71
CA PRO A 119 -15.60 -3.83 -16.89
C PRO A 119 -14.64 -2.86 -17.59
N LEU A 120 -15.18 -1.86 -18.28
CA LEU A 120 -14.37 -0.82 -18.90
C LEU A 120 -13.78 0.10 -17.82
N ILE A 121 -12.52 0.52 -17.96
CA ILE A 121 -11.88 1.49 -17.05
C ILE A 121 -12.11 2.90 -17.64
N ASP A 122 -13.36 3.36 -17.60
CA ASP A 122 -13.81 4.57 -18.31
C ASP A 122 -14.06 5.80 -17.42
N ASN A 123 -13.79 5.68 -16.13
CA ASN A 123 -13.96 6.77 -15.18
C ASN A 123 -12.91 6.73 -14.07
N VAL A 124 -12.75 7.87 -13.41
CA VAL A 124 -11.73 8.11 -12.38
C VAL A 124 -11.87 7.16 -11.20
N LYS A 125 -13.10 6.80 -10.82
CA LYS A 125 -13.33 5.89 -9.70
C LYS A 125 -12.77 4.51 -10.01
N ILE A 126 -13.14 3.91 -11.15
CA ILE A 126 -12.63 2.59 -11.56
C ILE A 126 -11.11 2.64 -11.72
N LEU A 127 -10.58 3.71 -12.32
CA LEU A 127 -9.13 3.91 -12.45
C LEU A 127 -8.44 3.89 -11.08
N LYS A 128 -8.94 4.65 -10.09
CA LYS A 128 -8.39 4.67 -8.73
C LYS A 128 -8.46 3.30 -8.07
N ASP A 129 -9.59 2.62 -8.16
CA ASP A 129 -9.76 1.26 -7.62
C ASP A 129 -8.73 0.29 -8.24
N LYS A 130 -8.37 0.46 -9.52
CA LYS A 130 -7.32 -0.34 -10.18
C LYS A 130 -5.90 0.08 -9.82
N ILE A 131 -5.63 1.36 -9.57
CA ILE A 131 -4.34 1.81 -9.05
C ILE A 131 -4.09 1.18 -7.68
N GLU A 132 -5.06 1.27 -6.77
CA GLU A 132 -4.98 0.68 -5.42
C GLU A 132 -4.79 -0.85 -5.46
N MET A 133 -5.42 -1.53 -6.42
CA MET A 133 -5.18 -2.97 -6.67
C MET A 133 -3.72 -3.23 -7.06
N VAL A 134 -3.17 -2.51 -8.04
CA VAL A 134 -1.79 -2.72 -8.52
C VAL A 134 -0.77 -2.38 -7.42
N GLU A 135 -1.06 -1.37 -6.60
CA GLU A 135 -0.29 -1.06 -5.39
C GLU A 135 -0.26 -2.23 -4.42
N ALA A 136 -1.43 -2.75 -4.04
CA ALA A 136 -1.53 -3.90 -3.15
C ALA A 136 -0.80 -5.13 -3.71
N LEU A 137 -0.89 -5.39 -5.02
CA LEU A 137 -0.15 -6.47 -5.66
C LEU A 137 1.37 -6.27 -5.60
N GLY A 138 1.87 -5.04 -5.75
CA GLY A 138 3.28 -4.71 -5.60
C GLY A 138 3.80 -4.93 -4.18
N GLU A 139 3.00 -4.57 -3.17
CA GLU A 139 3.34 -4.80 -1.76
C GLU A 139 3.35 -6.29 -1.41
N ILE A 140 2.39 -7.06 -1.93
CA ILE A 140 2.34 -8.51 -1.75
C ILE A 140 3.54 -9.20 -2.44
N GLU A 141 3.93 -8.74 -3.64
CA GLU A 141 5.12 -9.26 -4.34
C GLU A 141 6.40 -9.02 -3.54
N LEU A 142 6.54 -7.81 -2.98
CA LEU A 142 7.66 -7.50 -2.10
C LEU A 142 7.63 -8.38 -0.85
N ALA A 143 6.48 -8.49 -0.18
CA ALA A 143 6.33 -9.31 1.01
C ALA A 143 6.70 -10.77 0.72
N SER A 144 6.30 -11.33 -0.43
CA SER A 144 6.70 -12.68 -0.86
C SER A 144 8.23 -12.80 -0.93
N LYS A 145 8.91 -11.86 -1.60
CA LYS A 145 10.37 -11.87 -1.73
C LYS A 145 11.08 -11.78 -0.37
N VAL A 146 10.57 -10.94 0.53
CA VAL A 146 11.11 -10.79 1.89
C VAL A 146 11.00 -12.12 2.64
N LEU A 147 9.86 -12.81 2.54
CA LEU A 147 9.65 -14.10 3.19
C LEU A 147 10.45 -15.24 2.55
N GLU A 148 10.65 -15.21 1.23
CA GLU A 148 11.48 -16.17 0.51
C GLU A 148 12.97 -15.98 0.83
N SER A 149 13.45 -14.74 0.97
CA SER A 149 14.85 -14.48 1.33
C SER A 149 15.24 -14.97 2.73
N GLY A 150 14.24 -15.09 3.62
CA GLY A 150 14.39 -15.62 4.97
C GLY A 150 14.32 -17.15 5.07
N SER A 151 14.08 -17.89 3.98
CA SER A 151 13.98 -19.35 4.05
C SER A 151 15.36 -19.98 4.31
N ARG A 152 15.63 -20.34 5.56
CA ARG A 152 16.80 -21.12 6.00
C ARG A 152 16.38 -22.56 6.31
N ASP A 153 17.35 -23.47 6.43
CA ASP A 153 17.09 -24.85 6.85
C ASP A 153 16.36 -24.85 8.21
N GLU A 154 15.13 -25.35 8.24
CA GLU A 154 14.28 -25.39 9.45
C GLU A 154 14.91 -26.22 10.59
N SER A 155 15.95 -27.00 10.29
CA SER A 155 16.71 -27.74 11.30
C SER A 155 17.71 -26.88 12.08
N GLU A 156 18.01 -25.65 11.64
CA GLU A 156 18.93 -24.72 12.32
C GLU A 156 18.24 -23.51 12.95
N VAL A 157 17.20 -22.98 12.31
CA VAL A 157 16.51 -21.76 12.78
C VAL A 157 14.99 -21.97 12.78
N HIS A 158 14.33 -21.53 13.84
CA HIS A 158 12.87 -21.60 13.92
C HIS A 158 12.22 -20.69 12.85
N PRO A 159 11.19 -21.14 12.10
CA PRO A 159 10.66 -20.40 10.95
C PRO A 159 10.20 -18.96 11.23
N VAL A 160 9.68 -18.67 12.42
CA VAL A 160 9.25 -17.30 12.77
C VAL A 160 10.44 -16.37 12.99
N ASP A 161 11.56 -16.89 13.49
CA ASP A 161 12.80 -16.14 13.71
C ASP A 161 13.41 -15.78 12.36
N ALA A 162 13.41 -16.72 11.41
CA ALA A 162 13.93 -16.48 10.07
C ALA A 162 13.09 -15.44 9.30
N LYS A 163 11.77 -15.44 9.49
CA LYS A 163 10.87 -14.39 8.97
C LYS A 163 11.07 -13.04 9.65
N TYR A 164 11.30 -13.03 10.96
CA TYR A 164 11.60 -11.82 11.72
C TYR A 164 12.91 -11.18 11.25
N ASP A 165 13.96 -12.00 11.07
CA ASP A 165 15.27 -11.54 10.61
C ASP A 165 15.20 -10.89 9.22
N SER A 166 14.33 -11.37 8.32
CA SER A 166 14.14 -10.76 6.99
C SER A 166 13.40 -9.42 7.00
N LEU A 167 12.78 -9.04 8.12
CA LEU A 167 12.18 -7.72 8.29
C LEU A 167 13.23 -6.62 8.52
N HIS A 168 14.50 -6.94 8.81
CA HIS A 168 15.56 -5.95 9.05
C HIS A 168 15.11 -4.83 10.01
N SER A 169 14.38 -5.25 11.05
CA SER A 169 13.73 -4.37 12.01
C SER A 169 13.74 -5.02 13.38
N LYS A 170 14.15 -4.26 14.39
CA LYS A 170 13.98 -4.64 15.78
C LYS A 170 12.57 -4.28 16.23
N ILE A 171 11.86 -5.26 16.79
CA ILE A 171 10.49 -5.12 17.29
C ILE A 171 10.51 -5.40 18.80
N THR A 172 10.26 -4.37 19.60
CA THR A 172 10.27 -4.47 21.06
C THR A 172 8.85 -4.31 21.59
N PRO A 173 8.26 -5.33 22.25
CA PRO A 173 6.93 -5.19 22.83
C PRO A 173 6.88 -4.10 23.90
N ILE A 174 5.87 -3.24 23.81
CA ILE A 174 5.58 -2.24 24.83
C ILE A 174 4.75 -2.90 25.94
N GLN A 175 5.15 -2.68 27.18
CA GLN A 175 4.48 -3.29 28.33
C GLN A 175 3.11 -2.65 28.57
N VAL A 176 2.07 -3.48 28.72
CA VAL A 176 0.72 -3.02 29.08
C VAL A 176 0.75 -2.25 30.39
N GLY A 177 0.12 -1.08 30.41
CA GLY A 177 0.07 -0.18 31.57
C GLY A 177 1.30 0.71 31.75
N SER A 178 2.34 0.58 30.92
CA SER A 178 3.44 1.56 30.87
C SER A 178 2.95 2.94 30.42
N GLU A 179 3.76 3.98 30.69
CA GLU A 179 3.47 5.35 30.24
C GLU A 179 3.25 5.41 28.72
N MET A 180 4.12 4.77 27.94
CA MET A 180 3.98 4.71 26.48
C MET A 180 2.71 3.97 26.07
N HIS A 181 2.36 2.85 26.71
CA HIS A 181 1.12 2.13 26.40
C HIS A 181 -0.11 3.00 26.65
N ASN A 182 -0.16 3.70 27.78
CA ASN A 182 -1.29 4.57 28.13
C ASN A 182 -1.37 5.75 27.16
N PHE A 183 -0.24 6.37 26.82
CA PHE A 183 -0.17 7.41 25.79
C PHE A 183 -0.73 6.92 24.45
N LEU A 184 -0.34 5.74 23.99
CA LEU A 184 -0.83 5.17 22.73
C LEU A 184 -2.33 4.91 22.77
N SER A 185 -2.84 4.38 23.89
CA SER A 185 -4.26 4.13 24.09
C SER A 185 -5.08 5.42 24.09
N ASP A 186 -4.60 6.45 24.80
CA ASP A 186 -5.22 7.77 24.83
C ASP A 186 -5.17 8.43 23.45
N TYR A 187 -4.02 8.36 22.76
CA TYR A 187 -3.87 8.97 21.44
C TYR A 187 -4.79 8.30 20.41
N LEU A 188 -4.88 6.96 20.41
CA LEU A 188 -5.78 6.19 19.57
C LEU A 188 -7.25 6.61 19.78
N THR A 189 -7.67 6.72 21.04
CA THR A 189 -9.06 7.01 21.43
C THR A 189 -9.42 8.47 21.16
N ASN A 190 -8.57 9.42 21.58
CA ASN A 190 -8.84 10.85 21.46
C ASN A 190 -8.83 11.34 20.02
N THR A 191 -8.17 10.62 19.11
CA THR A 191 -8.10 10.97 17.68
C THR A 191 -9.02 10.12 16.80
N HIS A 192 -10.00 9.44 17.41
CA HIS A 192 -11.06 8.78 16.66
C HIS A 192 -12.09 9.81 16.17
N ALA A 193 -12.13 10.06 14.86
CA ALA A 193 -13.03 11.04 14.26
C ALA A 193 -14.52 10.67 14.49
N SER A 194 -15.33 11.65 14.88
CA SER A 194 -16.76 11.47 15.20
C SER A 194 -17.61 11.01 14.02
N THR A 195 -17.16 11.25 12.79
CA THR A 195 -17.82 10.79 11.56
C THR A 195 -17.55 9.32 11.24
N HIS A 196 -16.51 8.71 11.82
CA HIS A 196 -16.19 7.29 11.65
C HIS A 196 -16.83 6.46 12.77
N ASN A 197 -18.15 6.52 12.89
CA ASN A 197 -18.92 5.97 14.02
C ASN A 197 -19.48 4.56 13.76
N THR A 198 -19.02 3.88 12.70
CA THR A 198 -19.45 2.51 12.35
C THR A 198 -18.62 1.42 13.01
N TYR A 199 -17.51 1.77 13.67
CA TYR A 199 -16.62 0.89 14.40
C TYR A 199 -15.92 1.63 15.55
N THR A 200 -15.34 0.86 16.46
CA THR A 200 -14.44 1.32 17.53
C THR A 200 -13.06 0.72 17.33
N LEU A 201 -12.03 1.36 17.89
CA LEU A 201 -10.66 0.85 17.88
C LEU A 201 -10.26 0.40 19.29
N GLU A 202 -9.67 -0.78 19.40
CA GLU A 202 -9.13 -1.33 20.64
C GLU A 202 -7.62 -1.57 20.46
N LEU A 203 -6.81 -1.09 21.41
CA LEU A 203 -5.37 -1.33 21.40
C LEU A 203 -5.07 -2.72 21.99
N GLU A 204 -4.89 -3.72 21.13
CA GLU A 204 -4.59 -5.09 21.57
C GLU A 204 -3.13 -5.27 22.02
N GLN A 205 -2.18 -4.79 21.20
CA GLN A 205 -0.74 -4.88 21.44
C GLN A 205 -0.04 -3.65 20.84
N ALA A 206 1.07 -3.26 21.45
CA ALA A 206 1.90 -2.16 20.98
C ALA A 206 3.36 -2.60 20.92
N PHE A 207 4.09 -2.12 19.91
CA PHE A 207 5.49 -2.43 19.69
C PHE A 207 6.24 -1.15 19.35
N GLU A 208 7.45 -1.02 19.89
CA GLU A 208 8.44 -0.07 19.40
C GLU A 208 9.20 -0.72 18.23
N ILE A 209 9.37 0.04 17.15
CA ILE A 209 9.98 -0.42 15.91
C ILE A 209 11.24 0.41 15.63
N GLU A 210 12.37 -0.28 15.50
CA GLU A 210 13.64 0.30 15.03
C GLU A 210 14.05 -0.38 13.73
N ARG A 211 13.88 0.32 12.60
CA ARG A 211 14.29 -0.17 11.28
C ARG A 211 15.77 0.08 11.03
N ASP A 212 16.44 -0.89 10.40
CA ASP A 212 17.86 -0.81 10.08
C ASP A 212 18.18 0.42 9.21
N GLY A 213 19.03 1.31 9.73
CA GLY A 213 19.50 2.51 9.04
C GLY A 213 18.48 3.65 8.90
N GLU A 214 17.27 3.52 9.45
CA GLU A 214 16.23 4.57 9.36
C GLU A 214 16.61 5.80 10.19
N ALA A 215 17.06 5.60 11.43
CA ALA A 215 17.51 6.69 12.31
C ALA A 215 18.64 7.54 11.69
N ALA A 216 19.55 6.91 10.94
CA ALA A 216 20.64 7.61 10.27
C ALA A 216 20.19 8.43 9.04
N LYS A 217 19.06 8.06 8.42
CA LYS A 217 18.47 8.75 7.26
C LYS A 217 17.48 9.84 7.67
N PHE A 218 17.00 9.80 8.91
CA PHE A 218 16.06 10.78 9.44
C PHE A 218 16.67 12.18 9.40
N LYS A 219 15.86 13.18 9.03
CA LYS A 219 16.29 14.58 8.88
C LYS A 219 15.66 15.44 9.96
N PRO A 220 16.17 15.42 11.20
CA PRO A 220 15.57 16.15 12.32
C PRO A 220 15.60 17.67 12.13
N ASP A 221 16.62 18.18 11.42
CA ASP A 221 16.85 19.62 11.23
C ASP A 221 15.79 20.31 10.37
N VAL A 222 14.96 19.54 9.66
CA VAL A 222 13.83 20.06 8.87
C VAL A 222 12.78 20.72 9.78
N GLY A 223 12.69 20.33 11.05
CA GLY A 223 11.76 20.89 12.03
C GLY A 223 10.30 20.43 11.85
N ASN A 224 9.40 20.96 12.70
CA ASN A 224 7.97 20.57 12.77
C ASN A 224 7.79 19.04 12.83
N ARG A 225 8.40 18.43 13.85
CA ARG A 225 8.33 16.99 14.10
C ARG A 225 6.99 16.65 14.73
N GLN A 226 6.26 15.73 14.12
CA GLN A 226 4.97 15.26 14.62
C GLN A 226 4.92 13.74 14.60
N LEU A 227 4.20 13.16 15.54
CA LEU A 227 3.93 11.73 15.60
C LEU A 227 2.58 11.47 14.92
N LEU A 228 2.59 10.90 13.71
CA LEU A 228 1.39 10.79 12.88
C LEU A 228 1.07 9.35 12.50
N TRP A 229 -0.23 9.07 12.34
CA TRP A 229 -0.75 7.76 12.00
C TRP A 229 -0.58 7.44 10.52
N HIS A 230 -0.19 6.21 10.24
CA HIS A 230 -0.33 5.60 8.92
C HIS A 230 -0.98 4.22 9.07
N GLY A 231 -1.97 3.95 8.21
CA GLY A 231 -2.67 2.67 8.16
C GLY A 231 -2.55 2.05 6.79
N SER A 232 -2.46 0.73 6.75
CA SER A 232 -2.29 -0.04 5.53
C SER A 232 -2.83 -1.45 5.73
N ARG A 233 -3.22 -2.11 4.63
CA ARG A 233 -3.62 -3.53 4.61
C ARG A 233 -2.58 -4.41 5.29
N LEU A 234 -3.05 -5.46 5.95
CA LEU A 234 -2.19 -6.37 6.71
C LEU A 234 -1.06 -6.98 5.85
N THR A 235 -1.35 -7.25 4.58
CA THR A 235 -0.42 -7.79 3.59
C THR A 235 0.84 -6.96 3.37
N ASN A 236 0.79 -5.66 3.65
CA ASN A 236 1.85 -4.73 3.27
C ASN A 236 2.92 -4.60 4.36
N TRP A 237 2.64 -5.04 5.60
CA TRP A 237 3.53 -4.78 6.74
C TRP A 237 4.87 -5.50 6.66
N CYS A 238 4.96 -6.68 6.02
CA CYS A 238 6.26 -7.28 5.72
C CYS A 238 7.12 -6.39 4.82
N GLY A 239 6.51 -5.77 3.79
CA GLY A 239 7.17 -4.84 2.88
C GLY A 239 7.56 -3.52 3.56
N ILE A 240 6.63 -2.95 4.33
CA ILE A 240 6.84 -1.69 5.08
C ILE A 240 7.91 -1.87 6.15
N LEU A 241 7.87 -2.95 6.95
CA LEU A 241 8.87 -3.18 7.99
C LEU A 241 10.23 -3.52 7.40
N SER A 242 10.33 -4.17 6.24
CA SER A 242 11.64 -4.46 5.60
C SER A 242 12.23 -3.27 4.86
N THR A 243 11.43 -2.54 4.07
CA THR A 243 11.92 -1.50 3.15
C THR A 243 11.52 -0.07 3.49
N GLY A 244 10.59 0.10 4.42
CA GLY A 244 10.04 1.40 4.83
C GLY A 244 8.83 1.81 4.00
N LEU A 245 8.23 2.95 4.35
CA LEU A 245 7.19 3.58 3.54
C LEU A 245 7.80 4.15 2.26
N ARG A 246 7.21 3.86 1.10
CA ARG A 246 7.75 4.20 -0.22
C ARG A 246 6.82 5.14 -0.96
N ILE A 247 7.41 5.99 -1.79
CA ILE A 247 6.69 6.80 -2.75
C ILE A 247 6.31 5.91 -3.94
N ALA A 248 5.10 6.07 -4.45
CA ALA A 248 4.64 5.37 -5.64
C ALA A 248 5.60 5.55 -6.83
N PRO A 249 5.79 4.52 -7.67
CA PRO A 249 6.76 4.55 -8.76
C PRO A 249 6.36 5.56 -9.87
N PRO A 250 7.31 6.06 -10.70
CA PRO A 250 7.02 7.03 -11.77
C PRO A 250 5.94 6.60 -12.77
N GLU A 251 5.79 5.29 -12.96
CA GLU A 251 4.81 4.65 -13.83
C GLU A 251 3.38 4.76 -13.28
N ALA A 252 3.21 4.87 -11.95
CA ALA A 252 1.88 4.99 -11.34
C ALA A 252 1.16 6.28 -11.80
N PRO A 253 -0.15 6.24 -12.10
CA PRO A 253 -0.89 7.45 -12.46
C PRO A 253 -1.08 8.38 -11.27
N VAL A 254 -0.94 9.68 -11.47
CA VAL A 254 -1.02 10.68 -10.40
C VAL A 254 -2.45 10.82 -9.84
N THR A 255 -3.45 10.53 -10.67
CA THR A 255 -4.91 10.56 -10.35
C THR A 255 -5.32 9.70 -9.16
N GLY A 256 -4.49 8.74 -8.75
CA GLY A 256 -4.70 7.95 -7.53
C GLY A 256 -4.42 8.70 -6.23
N TYR A 257 -3.67 9.82 -6.28
CA TYR A 257 -3.10 10.48 -5.10
C TYR A 257 -3.57 11.92 -4.96
N MET A 258 -4.36 12.19 -3.92
CA MET A 258 -5.04 13.49 -3.73
C MET A 258 -4.11 14.71 -3.76
N PHE A 259 -2.85 14.52 -3.34
CA PHE A 259 -1.83 15.56 -3.28
C PHE A 259 -0.52 15.11 -3.96
N GLY A 260 -0.63 14.28 -5.00
CA GLY A 260 0.52 13.75 -5.72
C GLY A 260 1.21 12.59 -5.01
N LYS A 261 2.30 12.09 -5.59
CA LYS A 261 2.99 10.89 -5.08
C LYS A 261 3.81 11.24 -3.86
N GLY A 262 3.48 10.63 -2.72
CA GLY A 262 4.14 10.86 -1.45
C GLY A 262 3.79 9.78 -0.43
N VAL A 263 4.30 9.95 0.79
CA VAL A 263 3.89 9.13 1.94
C VAL A 263 2.83 9.92 2.71
N TYR A 264 1.68 9.30 2.93
CA TYR A 264 0.51 9.95 3.51
C TYR A 264 0.36 9.57 4.99
N PHE A 265 0.09 10.57 5.82
CA PHE A 265 -0.14 10.42 7.25
C PHE A 265 -1.42 11.16 7.68
N ALA A 266 -1.94 10.83 8.86
CA ALA A 266 -3.04 11.53 9.49
C ALA A 266 -2.77 11.77 10.98
N ASP A 267 -3.29 12.86 11.51
CA ASP A 267 -3.42 13.13 12.94
C ASP A 267 -4.60 12.36 13.57
N MET A 268 -5.60 11.98 12.77
CA MET A 268 -6.75 11.20 13.19
C MET A 268 -6.55 9.69 13.01
N SER A 269 -6.58 8.93 14.11
CA SER A 269 -6.40 7.47 14.12
C SER A 269 -7.37 6.76 13.18
N SER A 270 -8.66 7.06 13.27
CA SER A 270 -9.70 6.39 12.48
C SER A 270 -9.63 6.73 10.98
N LYS A 271 -9.03 7.88 10.60
CA LYS A 271 -8.76 8.18 9.19
C LYS A 271 -7.73 7.21 8.63
N SER A 272 -6.65 6.95 9.37
CA SER A 272 -5.65 5.95 8.99
C SER A 272 -6.19 4.52 9.11
N ALA A 273 -7.01 4.21 10.10
CA ALA A 273 -7.61 2.88 10.29
C ALA A 273 -8.48 2.42 9.10
N ASN A 274 -9.15 3.36 8.41
CA ASN A 274 -9.92 3.04 7.20
C ASN A 274 -9.04 2.44 6.09
N TYR A 275 -7.72 2.69 6.07
CA TYR A 275 -6.78 2.11 5.12
C TYR A 275 -6.26 0.72 5.53
N CYS A 276 -6.65 0.21 6.69
CA CYS A 276 -6.37 -1.17 7.09
C CYS A 276 -7.28 -2.18 6.38
N PHE A 277 -8.46 -1.75 5.92
CA PHE A 277 -9.48 -2.60 5.27
C PHE A 277 -9.86 -3.85 6.10
N THR A 278 -9.99 -3.69 7.42
CA THR A 278 -10.48 -4.75 8.31
C THR A 278 -11.95 -5.06 8.05
N SER A 279 -12.38 -6.27 8.40
CA SER A 279 -13.78 -6.71 8.33
C SER A 279 -14.22 -7.34 9.65
N ARG A 280 -15.47 -7.80 9.73
CA ARG A 280 -15.92 -8.53 10.94
C ARG A 280 -15.28 -9.92 11.04
N GLU A 281 -14.99 -10.51 9.90
CA GLU A 281 -14.33 -11.81 9.76
C GLU A 281 -12.83 -11.72 10.03
N GLU A 282 -12.21 -10.59 9.67
CA GLU A 282 -10.80 -10.29 9.87
C GLU A 282 -10.66 -8.92 10.59
N PRO A 283 -10.92 -8.85 11.90
CA PRO A 283 -11.04 -7.59 12.64
C PRO A 283 -9.70 -6.96 13.03
N VAL A 284 -8.61 -7.72 12.95
CA VAL A 284 -7.29 -7.28 13.39
C VAL A 284 -6.62 -6.45 12.30
N GLY A 285 -6.34 -5.19 12.62
CA GLY A 285 -5.57 -4.27 11.78
C GLY A 285 -4.26 -3.85 12.45
N VAL A 286 -3.36 -3.27 11.67
CA VAL A 286 -2.12 -2.69 12.18
C VAL A 286 -2.08 -1.22 11.78
N LEU A 287 -1.79 -0.36 12.76
CA LEU A 287 -1.50 1.04 12.57
C LEU A 287 -0.06 1.30 13.00
N THR A 288 0.60 2.23 12.31
CA THR A 288 1.89 2.74 12.76
C THR A 288 1.78 4.21 13.15
N LEU A 289 2.57 4.60 14.13
CA LEU A 289 2.89 5.98 14.42
C LEU A 289 4.31 6.23 13.98
N CYS A 290 4.49 7.18 13.07
CA CYS A 290 5.81 7.57 12.59
C CYS A 290 6.13 8.98 13.06
N GLU A 291 7.38 9.17 13.45
CA GLU A 291 7.90 10.52 13.60
C GLU A 291 8.17 11.13 12.22
N VAL A 292 7.41 12.18 11.88
CA VAL A 292 7.45 12.85 10.58
C VAL A 292 8.00 14.26 10.76
N ALA A 293 9.13 14.56 10.12
CA ALA A 293 9.67 15.91 10.05
C ALA A 293 9.01 16.68 8.90
N LEU A 294 7.92 17.41 9.22
CA LEU A 294 7.08 18.08 8.22
C LEU A 294 7.73 19.33 7.63
N GLY A 295 8.61 19.99 8.40
CA GLY A 295 9.19 21.28 8.04
C GLY A 295 8.16 22.32 7.66
N LYS A 296 8.46 23.08 6.59
CA LYS A 296 7.54 24.09 6.04
C LYS A 296 6.42 23.41 5.27
N GLN A 297 5.20 23.58 5.77
CA GLN A 297 4.01 22.98 5.19
C GLN A 297 3.42 23.82 4.06
N TYR A 298 2.93 23.15 3.02
CA TYR A 298 2.20 23.74 1.91
C TYR A 298 0.71 23.45 2.01
N GLN A 299 -0.02 24.33 2.71
CA GLN A 299 -1.42 24.10 3.04
C GLN A 299 -2.33 24.17 1.79
N ARG A 300 -3.18 23.15 1.65
CA ARG A 300 -4.19 23.05 0.59
C ARG A 300 -5.58 22.80 1.16
N PHE A 301 -6.58 23.43 0.53
CA PHE A 301 -8.00 23.29 0.90
C PHE A 301 -8.79 22.41 -0.08
N SER A 302 -8.19 22.02 -1.19
CA SER A 302 -8.76 21.16 -2.22
C SER A 302 -7.70 20.24 -2.79
N ALA A 303 -8.10 19.09 -3.32
CA ALA A 303 -7.19 18.13 -3.97
C ALA A 303 -6.37 18.80 -5.08
N GLU A 304 -5.09 18.43 -5.15
CA GLU A 304 -4.15 18.89 -6.18
C GLU A 304 -3.25 17.71 -6.55
N TYR A 305 -3.67 16.96 -7.56
CA TYR A 305 -2.97 15.75 -7.98
C TYR A 305 -1.52 16.06 -8.43
N GLU A 306 -1.24 17.23 -9.03
CA GLU A 306 0.10 17.61 -9.54
C GLU A 306 0.98 18.39 -8.54
N ALA A 307 0.72 18.32 -7.24
CA ALA A 307 1.38 19.18 -6.25
C ALA A 307 2.90 18.94 -6.05
N VAL A 308 3.51 17.99 -6.77
CA VAL A 308 4.92 17.55 -6.66
C VAL A 308 5.93 18.62 -7.16
N GLY A 309 5.48 19.80 -7.59
CA GLY A 309 6.34 20.91 -8.02
C GLY A 309 6.78 21.91 -6.92
N GLY A 310 6.18 21.83 -5.72
CA GLY A 310 6.49 22.73 -4.60
C GLY A 310 7.47 22.10 -3.60
N SER A 311 8.46 22.86 -3.12
CA SER A 311 9.50 22.38 -2.20
C SER A 311 9.04 22.17 -0.73
N GLY A 312 7.81 21.70 -0.51
CA GLY A 312 7.22 21.54 0.83
C GLY A 312 6.43 20.25 1.02
N VAL A 313 6.25 19.84 2.27
CA VAL A 313 5.30 18.78 2.67
C VAL A 313 3.90 19.36 2.60
N ILE A 314 2.97 18.68 1.95
CA ILE A 314 1.57 19.11 1.81
C ILE A 314 0.78 18.68 3.05
#